data_AF-A0A9D8MXB0-F1
#
_entry.id   AF-A0A9D8MXB0-F1
#
_cell.length_a   1.000
_cell.length_b   1.000
_cell.length_c   1.000
_cell.angle_alpha   90.00
_cell.angle_beta   90.00
_cell.angle_gamma   90.00
#
_symmetry.space_group_name_H-M   'P 1'
#
loop_
_entity.id
_entity.type
_entity.pdbx_description
1 polymer ?
#
loop_
_entity_poly.entity_id
_entity_poly.type
_entity_poly.pdbx_seq_one_letter_code
_entity_poly.pdbx_strand_id
1 'polypeptide(L)'
;MQNNGRKLLQGALIVGLFAFLGVLTACTGGQTKEEQEALDFLYAGMPLPDSVDYSREFWEANVKVAVKARHEMPWGEKVPGREWRHFVLPLRVNNEDLDSFRIAYYDELKERVKGKTMYAAVLEVNHWCHEHVSYQPSDSRTSSPMNTLRAAIGRCGEESTFTVAALRTIGIPARQVYTPRWAHTDDNHAWVEAWVDGKWYFLGACEPEPVLNLGWFNESASRGMLMHTKVFGDYTGPEDVVNKTACYTEINVTKNYVDVASIIVTVLSQDSLPVEGATVDYRLYNYAELYPIASKQSDAKGKSSLTCGKGDLIVWASKDGKFDFKKVTVGKDALLTLVLDKDSTYTASLQFDLVPPLGKYNKPEVSVEAQRENRKRLSAEDSIRIAYMKQAFCQDVEPNSPEALARANWRTIAELRKQTDKQFADEILATLSKKDYRDVTLDVLMDIAKTLSDSPLKGEDYRTVLSPRVANERLTPYRKTLSKYFQGMTAEELQQWVKDSITVDDTRNPQHLCMSPL
;
A
#
# COMPACT_ATOMS: atom_id res chain seq x y z
N MET A 1 20.65 39.58 42.09
CA MET A 1 19.21 39.54 41.76
C MET A 1 19.06 38.55 40.61
N GLN A 2 18.85 37.27 40.94
CA GLN A 2 17.63 36.50 40.63
C GLN A 2 17.31 36.49 39.11
N ASN A 3 17.67 35.44 38.35
CA ASN A 3 17.11 34.08 38.33
C ASN A 3 15.65 34.04 37.84
N ASN A 4 15.45 33.70 36.55
CA ASN A 4 14.38 32.84 36.02
C ASN A 4 14.35 32.93 34.48
N GLY A 5 14.53 31.79 33.80
CA GLY A 5 14.42 31.74 32.33
C GLY A 5 15.05 30.54 31.63
N ARG A 6 15.61 29.56 32.35
CA ARG A 6 16.05 28.27 31.79
C ARG A 6 15.30 27.13 32.45
N LYS A 7 14.17 26.73 31.85
CA LYS A 7 13.49 25.43 32.01
C LYS A 7 12.25 25.45 31.12
N LEU A 8 12.36 24.99 29.87
CA LEU A 8 11.20 24.57 29.04
C LEU A 8 11.53 23.82 27.74
N LEU A 9 12.79 23.41 27.49
CA LEU A 9 13.18 22.77 26.21
C LEU A 9 13.89 21.41 26.35
N GLN A 10 13.70 20.69 27.46
CA GLN A 10 14.34 19.37 27.69
C GLN A 10 13.38 18.21 27.98
N GLY A 11 12.09 18.33 27.62
CA GLY A 11 11.06 17.39 28.11
C GLY A 11 10.29 16.54 27.09
N ALA A 12 10.72 16.41 25.82
CA ALA A 12 9.86 15.79 24.79
C ALA A 12 10.50 14.70 23.91
N LEU A 13 11.76 14.30 24.12
CA LEU A 13 12.48 13.44 23.15
C LEU A 13 12.95 12.07 23.66
N ILE A 14 12.42 11.59 24.79
CA ILE A 14 12.69 10.24 25.29
C ILE A 14 11.39 9.63 25.85
N VAL A 15 10.43 9.30 24.98
CA VAL A 15 9.32 8.37 25.32
C VAL A 15 8.99 7.40 24.16
N GLY A 16 9.47 7.62 22.94
CA GLY A 16 9.13 6.78 21.77
C GLY A 16 9.81 5.41 21.64
N LEU A 17 10.33 4.81 22.72
CA LEU A 17 11.08 3.54 22.62
C LEU A 17 10.64 2.40 23.56
N PHE A 18 9.54 2.55 24.30
CA PHE A 18 8.95 1.46 25.09
C PHE A 18 7.41 1.41 25.04
N ALA A 19 6.79 1.89 23.96
CA ALA A 19 5.34 1.81 23.78
C ALA A 19 4.87 0.45 23.22
N PHE A 20 5.47 -0.67 23.63
CA PHE A 20 5.02 -2.02 23.23
C PHE A 20 4.43 -2.86 24.38
N LEU A 21 4.42 -2.37 25.63
CA LEU A 21 3.63 -2.96 26.71
C LEU A 21 3.20 -1.87 27.68
N GLY A 22 1.89 -1.58 27.74
CA GLY A 22 1.30 -0.81 28.84
C GLY A 22 0.59 0.49 28.48
N VAL A 23 -0.35 0.47 27.54
CA VAL A 23 -1.53 1.37 27.57
C VAL A 23 -2.77 0.56 27.16
N LEU A 24 -3.16 -0.37 28.03
CA LEU A 24 -4.45 -1.06 27.97
C LEU A 24 -5.03 -1.07 29.39
N THR A 25 -5.26 0.12 29.93
CA THR A 25 -6.07 0.26 31.14
C THR A 25 -6.92 1.52 31.09
N ALA A 26 -8.22 1.26 31.04
CA ALA A 26 -9.34 2.13 31.40
C ALA A 26 -9.65 3.33 30.50
N CYS A 27 -10.53 3.09 29.53
CA CYS A 27 -11.68 3.97 29.25
C CYS A 27 -12.87 3.09 28.83
N THR A 28 -13.50 2.42 29.80
CA THR A 28 -14.84 1.83 29.65
C THR A 28 -15.89 2.94 29.59
N GLY A 29 -15.86 3.75 28.54
CA GLY A 29 -17.04 4.50 28.09
C GLY A 29 -17.74 3.60 27.07
N GLY A 30 -19.04 3.38 27.23
CA GLY A 30 -19.79 2.54 26.30
C GLY A 30 -19.61 3.04 24.86
N GLN A 31 -19.42 2.10 23.93
CA GLN A 31 -19.25 2.41 22.52
C GLN A 31 -20.50 3.14 21.98
N THR A 32 -20.28 4.24 21.27
CA THR A 32 -21.39 4.99 20.67
C THR A 32 -21.99 4.19 19.50
N LYS A 33 -23.26 4.47 19.16
CA LYS A 33 -23.91 3.85 18.01
C LYS A 33 -23.12 4.08 16.71
N GLU A 34 -22.57 5.28 16.52
CA GLU A 34 -21.76 5.63 15.34
C GLU A 34 -20.47 4.80 15.27
N GLU A 35 -19.77 4.62 16.40
CA GLU A 35 -18.58 3.78 16.46
C GLU A 35 -18.90 2.30 16.17
N GLN A 36 -20.03 1.79 16.65
CA GLN A 36 -20.45 0.42 16.35
C GLN A 36 -20.80 0.26 14.86
N GLU A 37 -21.57 1.17 14.28
CA GLU A 37 -21.90 1.16 12.85
C GLU A 37 -20.64 1.25 11.97
N ALA A 38 -19.63 2.01 12.41
CA ALA A 38 -18.34 2.11 11.74
C ALA A 38 -17.53 0.80 11.82
N LEU A 39 -17.50 0.13 12.97
CA LEU A 39 -16.89 -1.20 13.07
C LEU A 39 -17.60 -2.23 12.21
N ASP A 40 -18.93 -2.28 12.26
CA ASP A 40 -19.73 -3.22 11.47
C ASP A 40 -19.45 -3.04 9.98
N PHE A 41 -19.33 -1.79 9.52
CA PHE A 41 -18.94 -1.48 8.16
C PHE A 41 -17.54 -2.02 7.81
N LEU A 42 -16.54 -1.85 8.69
CA LEU A 42 -15.20 -2.37 8.46
C LEU A 42 -15.21 -3.90 8.38
N TYR A 43 -15.80 -4.59 9.36
CA TYR A 43 -15.82 -6.06 9.43
C TYR A 43 -16.60 -6.71 8.28
N ALA A 44 -17.64 -6.04 7.75
CA ALA A 44 -18.40 -6.53 6.60
C ALA A 44 -17.53 -6.74 5.36
N GLY A 45 -16.58 -5.82 5.10
CA GLY A 45 -15.68 -5.85 3.93
C GLY A 45 -14.23 -6.22 4.24
N MET A 46 -13.89 -6.56 5.48
CA MET A 46 -12.51 -6.79 5.91
C MET A 46 -11.91 -8.05 5.26
N PRO A 47 -10.69 -7.98 4.70
CA PRO A 47 -9.94 -9.17 4.32
C PRO A 47 -9.72 -10.10 5.53
N LEU A 48 -9.69 -11.41 5.28
CA LEU A 48 -9.53 -12.41 6.33
C LEU A 48 -8.29 -12.14 7.21
N PRO A 49 -7.08 -11.87 6.66
CA PRO A 49 -5.90 -11.60 7.49
C PRO A 49 -6.09 -10.39 8.42
N ASP A 50 -6.66 -9.29 7.92
CA ASP A 50 -6.93 -8.10 8.73
C ASP A 50 -7.91 -8.39 9.90
N SER A 51 -8.82 -9.35 9.74
CA SER A 51 -9.82 -9.72 10.76
C SER A 51 -9.31 -10.67 11.84
N VAL A 52 -8.26 -11.44 11.55
CA VAL A 52 -7.71 -12.46 12.47
C VAL A 52 -6.37 -12.06 13.08
N ASP A 53 -5.53 -11.32 12.33
CA ASP A 53 -4.19 -10.91 12.79
C ASP A 53 -4.24 -9.70 13.73
N TYR A 54 -5.38 -9.02 13.82
CA TYR A 54 -5.59 -7.82 14.64
C TYR A 54 -6.77 -8.00 15.59
N SER A 55 -6.56 -7.61 16.85
CA SER A 55 -7.61 -7.73 17.87
C SER A 55 -8.75 -6.74 17.63
N ARG A 56 -9.94 -7.04 18.18
CA ARG A 56 -11.08 -6.13 18.09
C ARG A 56 -10.79 -4.77 18.73
N GLU A 57 -10.03 -4.75 19.82
CA GLU A 57 -9.64 -3.53 20.54
C GLU A 57 -8.78 -2.61 19.67
N PHE A 58 -7.93 -3.18 18.79
CA PHE A 58 -7.15 -2.41 17.82
C PHE A 58 -8.06 -1.66 16.85
N TRP A 59 -9.10 -2.32 16.35
CA TRP A 59 -10.08 -1.71 15.46
C TRP A 59 -10.93 -0.66 16.19
N GLU A 60 -11.42 -0.97 17.38
CA GLU A 60 -12.17 -0.04 18.24
C GLU A 60 -11.40 1.25 18.51
N ALA A 61 -10.11 1.15 18.86
CA ALA A 61 -9.26 2.31 19.11
C ALA A 61 -9.10 3.19 17.87
N ASN A 62 -8.92 2.59 16.68
CA ASN A 62 -8.79 3.33 15.43
C ASN A 62 -10.11 3.96 14.95
N VAL A 63 -11.24 3.30 15.17
CA VAL A 63 -12.58 3.84 14.88
C VAL A 63 -12.88 5.04 15.76
N LYS A 64 -12.59 4.94 17.06
CA LYS A 64 -12.78 6.04 18.01
C LYS A 64 -12.05 7.31 17.56
N VAL A 65 -10.82 7.19 17.06
CA VAL A 65 -10.07 8.35 16.54
C VAL A 65 -10.65 8.87 15.23
N ALA A 66 -11.12 8.00 14.33
CA ALA A 66 -11.77 8.44 13.09
C ALA A 66 -13.09 9.19 13.35
N VAL A 67 -13.88 8.74 14.33
CA VAL A 67 -15.11 9.42 14.79
C VAL A 67 -14.77 10.73 15.51
N LYS A 68 -13.75 10.74 16.38
CA LYS A 68 -13.22 11.98 17.00
C LYS A 68 -12.83 13.00 15.92
N ALA A 69 -12.08 12.59 14.90
CA ALA A 69 -11.68 13.45 13.78
C ALA A 69 -12.90 14.00 13.03
N ARG A 70 -13.93 13.17 12.83
CA ARG A 70 -15.17 13.59 12.18
C ARG A 70 -15.90 14.70 12.96
N HIS A 71 -15.88 14.68 14.28
CA HIS A 71 -16.58 15.68 15.09
C HIS A 71 -15.73 16.93 15.38
N GLU A 72 -14.41 16.78 15.47
CA GLU A 72 -13.52 17.89 15.85
C GLU A 72 -12.96 18.69 14.67
N MET A 73 -12.85 18.10 13.48
CA MET A 73 -12.27 18.78 12.31
C MET A 73 -13.32 19.63 11.58
N PRO A 74 -12.97 20.83 11.08
CA PRO A 74 -13.93 21.79 10.52
C PRO A 74 -14.61 21.34 9.22
N TRP A 75 -14.16 20.23 8.65
CA TRP A 75 -14.76 19.62 7.46
C TRP A 75 -15.57 18.35 7.74
N GLY A 76 -15.59 17.84 8.96
CA GLY A 76 -16.21 16.55 9.25
C GLY A 76 -17.70 16.49 8.89
N GLU A 77 -18.43 17.60 9.04
CA GLU A 77 -19.83 17.73 8.61
C GLU A 77 -19.99 17.88 7.08
N LYS A 78 -18.96 18.35 6.37
CA LYS A 78 -18.98 18.55 4.91
C LYS A 78 -18.68 17.26 4.14
N VAL A 79 -17.93 16.34 4.75
CA VAL A 79 -17.59 15.05 4.14
C VAL A 79 -18.83 14.16 4.14
N PRO A 80 -19.35 13.73 2.97
CA PRO A 80 -20.53 12.89 2.94
C PRO A 80 -20.24 11.49 3.51
N GLY A 81 -21.29 10.81 3.98
CA GLY A 81 -21.17 9.53 4.67
C GLY A 81 -20.49 8.43 3.84
N ARG A 82 -20.71 8.41 2.51
CA ARG A 82 -20.04 7.46 1.61
C ARG A 82 -18.53 7.71 1.60
N GLU A 83 -18.11 8.95 1.37
CA GLU A 83 -16.70 9.30 1.30
C GLU A 83 -15.99 9.04 2.62
N TRP A 84 -16.64 9.35 3.74
CA TRP A 84 -16.10 9.05 5.06
C TRP A 84 -15.91 7.55 5.28
N ARG A 85 -16.95 6.73 5.02
CA ARG A 85 -16.89 5.28 5.22
C ARG A 85 -15.83 4.59 4.35
N HIS A 86 -15.69 5.01 3.10
CA HIS A 86 -14.81 4.30 2.16
C HIS A 86 -13.39 4.89 2.05
N PHE A 87 -13.20 6.17 2.36
CA PHE A 87 -11.93 6.86 2.12
C PHE A 87 -11.36 7.58 3.35
N VAL A 88 -12.00 7.49 4.52
CA VAL A 88 -11.44 7.95 5.81
C VAL A 88 -11.30 6.78 6.77
N LEU A 89 -12.39 6.04 6.98
CA LEU A 89 -12.48 5.01 8.00
C LEU A 89 -11.47 3.84 7.81
N PRO A 90 -11.28 3.27 6.60
CA PRO A 90 -10.38 2.13 6.41
C PRO A 90 -8.92 2.51 6.71
N LEU A 91 -8.25 1.65 7.49
CA LEU A 91 -6.82 1.78 7.76
C LEU A 91 -5.98 1.34 6.56
N ARG A 92 -6.39 0.24 5.93
CA ARG A 92 -5.68 -0.32 4.79
C ARG A 92 -5.68 0.62 3.59
N VAL A 93 -4.54 0.68 2.92
CA VAL A 93 -4.33 1.37 1.65
C VAL A 93 -3.79 0.42 0.60
N ASN A 94 -2.77 -0.38 0.93
CA ASN A 94 -2.07 -1.30 0.03
C ASN A 94 -1.83 -2.65 0.74
N ASN A 95 -0.67 -3.28 0.56
CA ASN A 95 -0.25 -4.54 1.15
C ASN A 95 0.59 -4.39 2.44
N GLU A 96 0.53 -3.23 3.11
CA GLU A 96 1.28 -2.94 4.33
C GLU A 96 0.81 -3.74 5.55
N ASP A 97 1.62 -3.83 6.61
CA ASP A 97 1.06 -4.19 7.92
C ASP A 97 0.27 -3.00 8.48
N LEU A 98 -0.90 -3.24 9.10
CA LEU A 98 -1.63 -2.20 9.83
C LEU A 98 -0.91 -1.86 11.14
N ASP A 99 -0.96 -0.59 11.52
CA ASP A 99 -0.39 -0.08 12.77
C ASP A 99 -1.27 0.99 13.41
N SER A 100 -0.78 1.58 14.51
CA SER A 100 -1.49 2.59 15.30
C SER A 100 -1.18 4.03 14.89
N PHE A 101 -0.73 4.28 13.65
CA PHE A 101 -0.35 5.62 13.18
C PHE A 101 -1.44 6.66 13.42
N ARG A 102 -2.70 6.35 13.07
CA ARG A 102 -3.85 7.25 13.26
C ARG A 102 -4.00 7.67 14.72
N ILE A 103 -3.84 6.72 15.64
CA ILE A 103 -3.95 6.98 17.08
C ILE A 103 -2.80 7.86 17.56
N ALA A 104 -1.57 7.56 17.11
CA ALA A 104 -0.37 8.26 17.56
C ALA A 104 -0.26 9.70 17.05
N TYR A 105 -0.73 9.98 15.83
CA TYR A 105 -0.46 11.25 15.14
C TYR A 105 -1.68 12.18 14.97
N TYR A 106 -2.85 11.80 15.49
CA TYR A 106 -4.05 12.63 15.37
C TYR A 106 -3.87 14.05 15.92
N ASP A 107 -3.44 14.18 17.19
CA ASP A 107 -3.36 15.50 17.83
C ASP A 107 -2.27 16.39 17.19
N GLU A 108 -1.15 15.81 16.74
CA GLU A 108 -0.08 16.53 16.02
C GLU A 108 -0.59 17.06 14.68
N LEU A 109 -1.19 16.20 13.85
CA LEU A 109 -1.70 16.60 12.54
C LEU A 109 -2.86 17.59 12.66
N LYS A 110 -3.75 17.41 13.65
CA LYS A 110 -4.82 18.37 13.96
C LYS A 110 -4.27 19.76 14.25
N GLU A 111 -3.25 19.87 15.11
CA GLU A 111 -2.66 21.16 15.44
C GLU A 111 -1.91 21.75 14.22
N ARG A 112 -1.22 20.91 13.44
CA ARG A 112 -0.51 21.34 12.21
C ARG A 112 -1.43 22.03 11.19
N VAL A 113 -2.68 21.57 11.08
CA VAL A 113 -3.64 22.11 10.09
C VAL A 113 -4.63 23.12 10.67
N LYS A 114 -4.44 23.54 11.92
CA LYS A 114 -5.36 24.45 12.61
C LYS A 114 -5.58 25.75 11.84
N GLY A 115 -6.85 26.12 11.69
CA GLY A 115 -7.27 27.33 10.99
C GLY A 115 -7.15 27.27 9.46
N LYS A 116 -6.75 26.12 8.88
CA LYS A 116 -6.66 25.95 7.42
C LYS A 116 -7.98 25.48 6.83
N THR A 117 -8.23 25.85 5.58
CA THR A 117 -9.28 25.23 4.75
C THR A 117 -8.89 23.78 4.45
N MET A 118 -9.85 22.95 4.01
CA MET A 118 -9.53 21.57 3.64
C MET A 118 -8.47 21.51 2.52
N TYR A 119 -8.58 22.35 1.50
CA TYR A 119 -7.57 22.47 0.43
C TYR A 119 -6.16 22.76 0.98
N ALA A 120 -6.04 23.76 1.84
CA ALA A 120 -4.76 24.14 2.43
C ALA A 120 -4.25 23.09 3.44
N ALA A 121 -5.14 22.38 4.11
CA ALA A 121 -4.80 21.27 5.00
C ALA A 121 -4.19 20.09 4.23
N VAL A 122 -4.71 19.75 3.04
CA VAL A 122 -4.12 18.70 2.19
C VAL A 122 -2.68 19.04 1.82
N LEU A 123 -2.44 20.27 1.34
CA LEU A 123 -1.09 20.73 1.01
C LEU A 123 -0.18 20.72 2.24
N GLU A 124 -0.69 21.18 3.39
CA GLU A 124 0.07 21.22 4.63
C GLU A 124 0.46 19.83 5.15
N VAL A 125 -0.45 18.87 5.08
CA VAL A 125 -0.16 17.48 5.45
C VAL A 125 0.91 16.89 4.54
N ASN A 126 0.91 17.22 3.25
CA ASN A 126 1.94 16.73 2.34
C ASN A 126 3.33 17.31 2.67
N HIS A 127 3.39 18.58 3.05
CA HIS A 127 4.62 19.18 3.60
C HIS A 127 5.07 18.49 4.88
N TRP A 128 4.15 18.22 5.82
CA TRP A 128 4.47 17.42 7.01
C TRP A 128 4.99 16.03 6.61
N CYS A 129 4.43 15.38 5.59
CA CYS A 129 4.94 14.08 5.13
C CYS A 129 6.38 14.19 4.63
N HIS A 130 6.72 15.24 3.86
CA HIS A 130 8.07 15.51 3.37
C HIS A 130 9.07 15.84 4.49
N GLU A 131 8.63 16.46 5.59
CA GLU A 131 9.45 16.65 6.81
C GLU A 131 9.94 15.32 7.40
N HIS A 132 9.26 14.20 7.11
CA HIS A 132 9.55 12.89 7.70
C HIS A 132 10.12 11.88 6.70
N VAL A 133 9.71 11.90 5.43
CA VAL A 133 9.97 10.81 4.47
C VAL A 133 10.47 11.36 3.14
N SER A 134 11.46 10.69 2.56
CA SER A 134 11.96 10.95 1.20
C SER A 134 12.03 9.68 0.36
N TYR A 135 11.94 9.82 -0.96
CA TYR A 135 11.93 8.68 -1.86
C TYR A 135 13.20 7.82 -1.79
N GLN A 136 13.03 6.50 -1.70
CA GLN A 136 14.09 5.52 -1.95
C GLN A 136 13.51 4.23 -2.58
N PRO A 137 14.02 3.79 -3.74
CA PRO A 137 13.57 2.55 -4.36
C PRO A 137 13.90 1.33 -3.47
N SER A 138 13.00 0.36 -3.46
CA SER A 138 13.10 -0.85 -2.65
C SER A 138 12.18 -1.95 -3.20
N ASP A 139 12.11 -3.10 -2.51
CA ASP A 139 11.23 -4.22 -2.88
C ASP A 139 9.72 -3.88 -2.82
N SER A 140 8.89 -4.83 -3.24
CA SER A 140 7.43 -4.69 -3.40
C SER A 140 6.60 -4.77 -2.11
N ARG A 141 7.20 -5.14 -0.96
CA ARG A 141 6.51 -5.05 0.34
C ARG A 141 6.25 -3.58 0.65
N THR A 142 5.09 -3.20 1.17
CA THR A 142 4.86 -1.80 1.59
C THR A 142 5.07 -1.71 3.10
N SER A 143 5.95 -0.84 3.55
CA SER A 143 6.09 -0.54 4.98
C SER A 143 4.82 0.13 5.54
N SER A 144 4.47 -0.17 6.79
CA SER A 144 3.38 0.53 7.48
C SER A 144 3.68 2.03 7.64
N PRO A 145 2.67 2.90 7.87
CA PRO A 145 2.89 4.34 8.07
C PRO A 145 3.89 4.67 9.18
N MET A 146 3.82 4.00 10.35
CA MET A 146 4.80 4.20 11.43
C MET A 146 6.19 3.72 11.03
N ASN A 147 6.32 2.57 10.36
CA ASN A 147 7.62 2.07 9.94
C ASN A 147 8.24 2.94 8.85
N THR A 148 7.43 3.50 7.95
CA THR A 148 7.87 4.47 6.94
C THR A 148 8.44 5.73 7.60
N LEU A 149 7.75 6.27 8.61
CA LEU A 149 8.24 7.42 9.39
C LEU A 149 9.54 7.08 10.13
N ARG A 150 9.63 5.91 10.78
CA ARG A 150 10.84 5.46 11.48
C ARG A 150 12.03 5.25 10.54
N ALA A 151 11.76 4.78 9.33
CA ALA A 151 12.79 4.63 8.30
C ALA A 151 13.17 5.98 7.68
N ALA A 152 12.29 6.98 7.69
CA ALA A 152 12.44 8.26 6.99
C ALA A 152 12.65 8.11 5.47
N ILE A 153 12.18 7.00 4.90
CA ILE A 153 12.24 6.69 3.46
C ILE A 153 11.08 5.79 3.04
N GLY A 154 10.68 5.88 1.77
CA GLY A 154 9.70 4.98 1.16
C GLY A 154 9.85 4.96 -0.36
N ARG A 155 9.38 3.92 -1.07
CA ARG A 155 9.09 4.07 -2.50
C ARG A 155 7.69 4.67 -2.65
N CYS A 156 7.25 4.87 -3.89
CA CYS A 156 5.95 5.45 -4.21
C CYS A 156 4.78 4.78 -3.47
N GLY A 157 4.84 3.47 -3.20
CA GLY A 157 3.83 2.74 -2.43
C GLY A 157 3.80 3.10 -0.94
N GLU A 158 4.95 3.16 -0.26
CA GLU A 158 5.04 3.61 1.14
C GLU A 158 4.65 5.07 1.29
N GLU A 159 5.18 5.96 0.43
CA GLU A 159 4.90 7.39 0.53
C GLU A 159 3.42 7.67 0.34
N SER A 160 2.78 7.09 -0.68
CA SER A 160 1.34 7.28 -0.88
C SER A 160 0.48 6.60 0.18
N THR A 161 0.91 5.46 0.74
CA THR A 161 0.24 4.83 1.90
C THR A 161 0.33 5.73 3.14
N PHE A 162 1.50 6.30 3.40
CA PHE A 162 1.76 7.21 4.50
C PHE A 162 0.97 8.52 4.38
N THR A 163 1.00 9.17 3.23
CA THR A 163 0.23 10.41 3.00
C THR A 163 -1.28 10.17 3.06
N VAL A 164 -1.78 9.05 2.53
CA VAL A 164 -3.20 8.67 2.70
C VAL A 164 -3.53 8.48 4.17
N ALA A 165 -2.71 7.76 4.92
CA ALA A 165 -2.92 7.56 6.36
C ALA A 165 -2.93 8.90 7.13
N ALA A 166 -2.03 9.83 6.81
CA ALA A 166 -1.98 11.16 7.41
C ALA A 166 -3.24 12.00 7.12
N LEU A 167 -3.69 12.04 5.87
CA LEU A 167 -4.92 12.75 5.49
C LEU A 167 -6.17 12.13 6.14
N ARG A 168 -6.29 10.80 6.12
CA ARG A 168 -7.40 10.08 6.74
C ARG A 168 -7.43 10.27 8.25
N THR A 169 -6.27 10.41 8.90
CA THR A 169 -6.17 10.63 10.35
C THR A 169 -6.89 11.91 10.77
N ILE A 170 -6.83 12.96 9.97
CA ILE A 170 -7.57 14.21 10.21
C ILE A 170 -8.93 14.26 9.49
N GLY A 171 -9.49 13.13 9.09
CA GLY A 171 -10.84 13.08 8.52
C GLY A 171 -10.99 13.58 7.08
N ILE A 172 -9.89 13.75 6.34
CA ILE A 172 -9.94 14.10 4.91
C ILE A 172 -10.02 12.81 4.10
N PRO A 173 -11.04 12.63 3.23
CA PRO A 173 -11.13 11.45 2.38
C PRO A 173 -9.95 11.39 1.41
N ALA A 174 -9.19 10.30 1.42
CA ALA A 174 -8.01 10.13 0.60
C ALA A 174 -7.90 8.69 0.08
N ARG A 175 -7.29 8.52 -1.10
CA ARG A 175 -7.06 7.21 -1.73
C ARG A 175 -5.72 7.17 -2.46
N GLN A 176 -5.07 6.02 -2.43
CA GLN A 176 -3.90 5.75 -3.25
C GLN A 176 -4.38 5.42 -4.66
N VAL A 177 -3.85 6.13 -5.65
CA VAL A 177 -4.09 5.87 -7.07
C VAL A 177 -2.86 5.19 -7.64
N TYR A 178 -3.09 4.21 -8.51
CA TYR A 178 -2.04 3.44 -9.13
C TYR A 178 -2.21 3.40 -10.65
N THR A 179 -1.09 3.44 -11.36
CA THR A 179 -0.98 2.96 -12.74
C THR A 179 -0.21 1.64 -12.72
N PRO A 180 -0.80 0.51 -13.16
CA PRO A 180 -0.12 -0.79 -13.12
C PRO A 180 1.19 -0.82 -13.87
N ARG A 181 1.20 -0.20 -15.06
CA ARG A 181 2.36 -0.03 -15.93
C ARG A 181 2.16 1.19 -16.80
N TRP A 182 3.23 1.90 -17.12
CA TRP A 182 3.18 2.98 -18.10
C TRP A 182 3.14 2.44 -19.53
N ALA A 183 2.40 3.12 -20.39
CA ALA A 183 2.31 2.80 -21.81
C ALA A 183 3.55 3.20 -22.63
N HIS A 184 4.42 4.02 -22.05
CA HIS A 184 5.45 4.77 -22.77
C HIS A 184 6.85 4.60 -22.18
N THR A 185 7.00 3.86 -21.07
CA THR A 185 8.28 3.55 -20.42
C THR A 185 8.12 2.37 -19.48
N ASP A 186 9.20 1.65 -19.20
CA ASP A 186 9.21 0.58 -18.21
C ASP A 186 9.17 1.19 -16.79
N ASP A 187 8.01 1.14 -16.14
CA ASP A 187 7.82 1.37 -14.70
C ASP A 187 6.31 1.28 -14.37
N ASN A 188 6.00 1.49 -13.10
CA ASN A 188 4.69 1.81 -12.57
C ASN A 188 4.76 3.06 -11.69
N HIS A 189 3.63 3.52 -11.17
CA HIS A 189 3.67 4.60 -10.18
C HIS A 189 2.41 4.62 -9.30
N ALA A 190 2.59 5.05 -8.05
CA ALA A 190 1.52 5.26 -7.07
C ALA A 190 1.59 6.69 -6.52
N TRP A 191 0.44 7.34 -6.39
CA TRP A 191 0.32 8.69 -5.82
C TRP A 191 -1.01 8.81 -5.04
N VAL A 192 -1.37 10.02 -4.60
CA VAL A 192 -2.55 10.24 -3.75
C VAL A 192 -3.60 11.07 -4.49
N GLU A 193 -4.87 10.73 -4.27
CA GLU A 193 -5.99 11.64 -4.46
C GLU A 193 -6.65 11.98 -3.11
N ALA A 194 -6.97 13.25 -2.90
CA ALA A 194 -7.70 13.77 -1.75
C ALA A 194 -8.99 14.44 -2.20
N TRP A 195 -10.08 14.19 -1.48
CA TRP A 195 -11.37 14.83 -1.73
C TRP A 195 -11.40 16.17 -1.01
N VAL A 196 -11.67 17.24 -1.76
CA VAL A 196 -11.77 18.61 -1.27
C VAL A 196 -13.08 19.23 -1.74
N ASP A 197 -13.98 19.51 -0.80
CA ASP A 197 -15.24 20.25 -1.00
C ASP A 197 -16.03 19.80 -2.25
N GLY A 198 -16.21 18.49 -2.44
CA GLY A 198 -16.99 17.93 -3.57
C GLY A 198 -16.17 17.40 -4.73
N LYS A 199 -14.84 17.59 -4.74
CA LYS A 199 -13.99 17.24 -5.88
C LYS A 199 -12.73 16.48 -5.46
N TRP A 200 -12.34 15.47 -6.24
CA TRP A 200 -11.05 14.80 -6.08
C TRP A 200 -9.92 15.59 -6.73
N TYR A 201 -8.82 15.72 -6.01
CA TYR A 201 -7.57 16.34 -6.47
C TYR A 201 -6.42 15.36 -6.27
N PHE A 202 -5.46 15.32 -7.18
CA PHE A 202 -4.25 14.51 -7.01
C PHE A 202 -3.08 15.34 -6.48
N LEU A 203 -2.11 14.64 -5.88
CA LEU A 203 -0.86 15.18 -5.38
C LEU A 203 0.21 14.08 -5.37
N GLY A 204 1.48 14.47 -5.52
CA GLY A 204 2.62 13.61 -5.18
C GLY A 204 2.65 13.34 -3.67
N ALA A 205 3.10 12.16 -3.28
CA ALA A 205 3.12 11.75 -1.88
C ALA A 205 4.49 12.04 -1.28
N CYS A 206 4.54 12.79 -0.18
CA CYS A 206 5.79 13.35 0.37
C CYS A 206 6.52 14.28 -0.62
N GLU A 207 5.83 14.75 -1.67
CA GLU A 207 6.38 15.59 -2.73
C GLU A 207 5.51 16.85 -2.89
N PRO A 208 5.55 17.78 -1.92
CA PRO A 208 4.62 18.88 -1.88
C PRO A 208 4.88 19.89 -2.99
N GLU A 209 3.82 20.18 -3.73
CA GLU A 209 3.76 21.24 -4.73
C GLU A 209 2.94 22.43 -4.19
N PRO A 210 3.10 23.65 -4.73
CA PRO A 210 2.38 24.83 -4.23
C PRO A 210 0.85 24.76 -4.37
N VAL A 211 0.34 23.89 -5.24
CA VAL A 211 -1.08 23.71 -5.56
C VAL A 211 -1.38 22.23 -5.80
N LEU A 212 -2.64 21.84 -5.63
CA LEU A 212 -3.11 20.50 -5.97
C LEU A 212 -3.25 20.32 -7.49
N ASN A 213 -3.34 19.06 -7.94
CA ASN A 213 -3.26 18.64 -9.34
C ASN A 213 -1.93 18.99 -10.02
N LEU A 214 -0.86 19.08 -9.22
CA LEU A 214 0.50 19.25 -9.68
C LEU A 214 1.39 18.21 -9.01
N GLY A 215 2.26 17.60 -9.82
CA GLY A 215 3.30 16.67 -9.44
C GLY A 215 4.25 16.48 -10.62
N TRP A 216 5.41 15.88 -10.36
CA TRP A 216 6.39 15.61 -11.40
C TRP A 216 5.85 14.65 -12.48
N PHE A 217 4.92 13.78 -12.10
CA PHE A 217 4.33 12.74 -12.95
C PHE A 217 3.17 13.21 -13.85
N ASN A 218 2.74 14.48 -13.82
CA ASN A 218 1.59 14.97 -14.61
C ASN A 218 1.69 14.56 -16.10
N GLU A 219 2.88 14.67 -16.69
CA GLU A 219 3.09 14.32 -18.10
C GLU A 219 2.95 12.81 -18.35
N SER A 220 3.56 11.99 -17.51
CA SER A 220 3.44 10.52 -17.58
C SER A 220 2.00 10.06 -17.36
N ALA A 221 1.31 10.62 -16.36
CA ALA A 221 -0.11 10.36 -16.08
C ALA A 221 -1.01 10.78 -17.25
N SER A 222 -0.67 11.85 -17.96
CA SER A 222 -1.40 12.28 -19.17
C SER A 222 -1.31 11.29 -20.34
N ARG A 223 -0.47 10.24 -20.21
CA ARG A 223 -0.24 9.17 -21.17
C ARG A 223 -0.56 7.79 -20.58
N GLY A 224 -1.29 7.75 -19.47
CA GLY A 224 -1.67 6.51 -18.79
C GLY A 224 -2.82 5.80 -19.50
N MET A 225 -2.77 4.47 -19.56
CA MET A 225 -3.88 3.66 -20.07
C MET A 225 -4.91 3.37 -18.99
N LEU A 226 -4.49 3.11 -17.76
CA LEU A 226 -5.40 2.89 -16.64
C LEU A 226 -4.81 3.48 -15.37
N MET A 227 -5.60 4.32 -14.70
CA MET A 227 -5.38 4.75 -13.33
C MET A 227 -6.57 4.27 -12.51
N HIS A 228 -6.28 3.54 -11.44
CA HIS A 228 -7.30 2.88 -10.64
C HIS A 228 -6.93 2.89 -9.16
N THR A 229 -7.91 2.54 -8.33
CA THR A 229 -7.75 2.44 -6.88
C THR A 229 -8.68 1.37 -6.33
N LYS A 230 -8.26 0.73 -5.25
CA LYS A 230 -9.09 -0.23 -4.50
C LYS A 230 -9.83 0.51 -3.39
N VAL A 231 -11.15 0.42 -3.41
CA VAL A 231 -12.04 1.00 -2.41
C VAL A 231 -12.54 -0.11 -1.51
N PHE A 232 -12.11 -0.11 -0.24
CA PHE A 232 -12.50 -1.14 0.72
C PHE A 232 -13.99 -1.09 1.05
N GLY A 233 -14.62 -2.26 1.10
CA GLY A 233 -16.06 -2.45 1.25
C GLY A 233 -16.85 -2.47 -0.07
N ASP A 234 -18.17 -2.58 0.07
CA ASP A 234 -19.11 -2.58 -1.05
C ASP A 234 -19.37 -1.15 -1.53
N TYR A 235 -18.52 -0.66 -2.43
CA TYR A 235 -18.58 0.70 -2.93
C TYR A 235 -19.48 0.81 -4.17
N THR A 236 -20.47 1.71 -4.10
CA THR A 236 -21.42 1.99 -5.19
C THR A 236 -21.32 3.44 -5.65
N GLY A 237 -20.10 3.94 -5.87
CA GLY A 237 -19.87 5.28 -6.40
C GLY A 237 -20.07 5.41 -7.91
N PRO A 238 -19.88 6.62 -8.44
CA PRO A 238 -20.13 6.94 -9.86
C PRO A 238 -19.00 6.52 -10.81
N GLU A 239 -17.87 6.04 -10.31
CA GLU A 239 -16.76 5.58 -11.15
C GLU A 239 -17.02 4.20 -11.80
N ASP A 240 -16.43 3.97 -12.98
CA ASP A 240 -16.51 2.67 -13.64
C ASP A 240 -15.80 1.61 -12.77
N VAL A 241 -16.44 0.45 -12.60
CA VAL A 241 -15.86 -0.68 -11.86
C VAL A 241 -14.96 -1.50 -12.79
N VAL A 242 -13.68 -1.60 -12.42
CA VAL A 242 -12.71 -2.47 -13.08
C VAL A 242 -12.92 -3.91 -12.62
N ASN A 243 -12.99 -4.10 -11.30
CA ASN A 243 -13.17 -5.38 -10.64
C ASN A 243 -13.96 -5.21 -9.34
N LYS A 244 -14.67 -6.26 -8.91
CA LYS A 244 -15.39 -6.27 -7.64
C LYS A 244 -15.16 -7.59 -6.93
N THR A 245 -14.83 -7.50 -5.64
CA THR A 245 -14.57 -8.65 -4.76
C THR A 245 -15.47 -8.57 -3.53
N ALA A 246 -15.39 -9.55 -2.64
CA ALA A 246 -16.12 -9.48 -1.36
C ALA A 246 -15.54 -8.41 -0.40
N CYS A 247 -14.28 -8.00 -0.59
CA CYS A 247 -13.57 -7.11 0.34
C CYS A 247 -13.38 -5.69 -0.19
N TYR A 248 -13.31 -5.51 -1.51
CA TYR A 248 -13.09 -4.21 -2.13
C TYR A 248 -13.71 -4.12 -3.53
N THR A 249 -14.00 -2.89 -3.94
CA THR A 249 -14.34 -2.53 -5.32
C THR A 249 -13.19 -1.75 -5.93
N GLU A 250 -12.70 -2.22 -7.07
CA GLU A 250 -11.64 -1.55 -7.82
C GLU A 250 -12.27 -0.63 -8.86
N ILE A 251 -11.98 0.67 -8.74
CA ILE A 251 -12.61 1.69 -9.57
C ILE A 251 -11.61 2.37 -10.49
N ASN A 252 -12.10 2.78 -11.65
CA ASN A 252 -11.34 3.48 -12.66
C ASN A 252 -11.44 4.99 -12.46
N VAL A 253 -10.28 5.63 -12.28
CA VAL A 253 -10.14 7.08 -12.07
C VAL A 253 -9.40 7.75 -13.22
N THR A 254 -9.15 7.03 -14.31
CA THR A 254 -8.38 7.48 -15.48
C THR A 254 -8.89 8.80 -16.06
N LYS A 255 -10.20 9.02 -16.05
CA LYS A 255 -10.86 10.24 -16.54
C LYS A 255 -10.43 11.53 -15.82
N ASN A 256 -9.83 11.42 -14.63
CA ASN A 256 -9.31 12.57 -13.90
C ASN A 256 -8.02 13.13 -14.52
N TYR A 257 -7.35 12.35 -15.37
CA TYR A 257 -6.02 12.66 -15.89
C TYR A 257 -5.98 12.76 -17.42
N VAL A 258 -6.76 11.93 -18.11
CA VAL A 258 -6.74 11.81 -19.59
C VAL A 258 -8.13 11.66 -20.18
N ASP A 259 -8.25 11.96 -21.46
CA ASP A 259 -9.43 11.57 -22.23
C ASP A 259 -9.50 10.04 -22.32
N VAL A 260 -10.66 9.50 -22.01
CA VAL A 260 -10.92 8.06 -22.07
C VAL A 260 -11.83 7.70 -23.24
N ALA A 261 -11.78 6.43 -23.63
CA ALA A 261 -12.79 5.79 -24.48
C ALA A 261 -12.98 4.34 -24.01
N SER A 262 -14.10 3.73 -24.40
CA SER A 262 -14.40 2.34 -24.05
C SER A 262 -14.19 1.44 -25.27
N ILE A 263 -13.62 0.27 -25.02
CA ILE A 263 -13.57 -0.85 -25.97
C ILE A 263 -14.52 -1.95 -25.50
N ILE A 264 -15.33 -2.48 -26.40
CA ILE A 264 -16.20 -3.63 -26.15
C ILE A 264 -15.67 -4.82 -26.93
N VAL A 265 -15.31 -5.88 -26.20
CA VAL A 265 -14.80 -7.14 -26.73
C VAL A 265 -15.94 -8.15 -26.76
N THR A 266 -16.13 -8.84 -27.88
CA THR A 266 -17.02 -10.00 -28.02
C THR A 266 -16.16 -11.25 -28.26
N VAL A 267 -16.30 -12.24 -27.39
CA VAL A 267 -15.58 -13.51 -27.43
C VAL A 267 -16.52 -14.58 -27.99
N LEU A 268 -16.07 -15.23 -29.06
CA LEU A 268 -16.83 -16.27 -29.76
C LEU A 268 -16.05 -17.59 -29.78
N SER A 269 -16.78 -18.71 -29.86
CA SER A 269 -16.22 -20.01 -30.21
C SER A 269 -15.94 -20.10 -31.70
N GLN A 270 -15.26 -21.17 -32.14
CA GLN A 270 -15.08 -21.45 -33.57
C GLN A 270 -16.41 -21.57 -34.33
N ASP A 271 -17.48 -22.00 -33.66
CA ASP A 271 -18.84 -22.09 -34.20
C ASP A 271 -19.60 -20.74 -34.18
N SER A 272 -18.90 -19.63 -33.91
CA SER A 272 -19.47 -18.28 -33.81
C SER A 272 -20.50 -18.10 -32.69
N LEU A 273 -20.47 -18.95 -31.66
CA LEU A 273 -21.32 -18.83 -30.48
C LEU A 273 -20.65 -17.97 -29.40
N PRO A 274 -21.38 -17.13 -28.66
CA PRO A 274 -20.82 -16.38 -27.54
C PRO A 274 -20.23 -17.28 -26.46
N VAL A 275 -19.05 -16.91 -25.94
CA VAL A 275 -18.38 -17.65 -24.87
C VAL A 275 -18.49 -16.87 -23.57
N GLU A 276 -19.35 -17.34 -22.67
CA GLU A 276 -19.46 -16.82 -21.30
C GLU A 276 -18.26 -17.24 -20.44
N GLY A 277 -17.78 -16.37 -19.57
CA GLY A 277 -16.73 -16.69 -18.59
C GLY A 277 -15.35 -16.97 -19.21
N ALA A 278 -15.10 -16.52 -20.43
CA ALA A 278 -13.74 -16.40 -20.94
C ALA A 278 -13.03 -15.21 -20.29
N THR A 279 -11.78 -15.44 -19.86
CA THR A 279 -10.92 -14.39 -19.31
C THR A 279 -10.48 -13.48 -20.45
N VAL A 280 -10.75 -12.19 -20.33
CA VAL A 280 -10.35 -11.13 -21.26
C VAL A 280 -9.35 -10.21 -20.56
N ASP A 281 -8.09 -10.31 -20.97
CA ASP A 281 -7.00 -9.48 -20.51
C ASP A 281 -6.76 -8.30 -21.45
N TYR A 282 -6.73 -7.11 -20.88
CA TYR A 282 -6.37 -5.88 -21.56
C TYR A 282 -4.89 -5.62 -21.27
N ARG A 283 -4.02 -5.92 -22.23
CA ARG A 283 -2.57 -6.00 -21.99
C ARG A 283 -1.81 -4.86 -22.62
N LEU A 284 -0.77 -4.44 -21.90
CA LEU A 284 0.16 -3.40 -22.29
C LEU A 284 1.58 -3.96 -22.30
N TYR A 285 2.40 -3.52 -23.25
CA TYR A 285 3.80 -3.93 -23.31
C TYR A 285 4.65 -3.10 -22.33
N ASN A 286 5.32 -3.76 -21.40
CA ASN A 286 6.20 -3.16 -20.40
C ASN A 286 7.15 -4.24 -19.86
N TYR A 287 8.40 -3.94 -19.52
CA TYR A 287 9.40 -4.92 -19.03
C TYR A 287 9.53 -6.18 -19.91
N ALA A 288 9.46 -6.01 -21.23
CA ALA A 288 9.48 -7.09 -22.21
C ALA A 288 8.36 -8.15 -22.05
N GLU A 289 7.27 -7.81 -21.36
CA GLU A 289 6.07 -8.64 -21.21
C GLU A 289 4.80 -7.91 -21.68
N LEU A 290 3.78 -8.69 -22.04
CA LEU A 290 2.41 -8.18 -22.22
C LEU A 290 1.68 -8.28 -20.88
N TYR A 291 1.77 -7.22 -20.08
CA TYR A 291 1.20 -7.16 -18.73
C TYR A 291 -0.29 -6.81 -18.76
N PRO A 292 -1.17 -7.58 -18.10
CA PRO A 292 -2.59 -7.25 -18.00
C PRO A 292 -2.82 -6.06 -17.06
N ILE A 293 -3.18 -4.90 -17.61
CA ILE A 293 -3.59 -3.75 -16.81
C ILE A 293 -5.00 -3.93 -16.24
N ALA A 294 -5.81 -4.79 -16.85
CA ALA A 294 -7.08 -5.27 -16.32
C ALA A 294 -7.39 -6.66 -16.87
N SER A 295 -8.01 -7.49 -16.03
CA SER A 295 -8.51 -8.82 -16.40
C SER A 295 -9.98 -8.92 -16.01
N LYS A 296 -10.84 -9.28 -16.96
CA LYS A 296 -12.30 -9.34 -16.76
C LYS A 296 -12.88 -10.60 -17.36
N GLN A 297 -13.99 -11.08 -16.81
CA GLN A 297 -14.73 -12.18 -17.42
C GLN A 297 -15.74 -11.66 -18.43
N SER A 298 -15.93 -12.42 -19.51
CA SER A 298 -17.00 -12.19 -20.48
C SER A 298 -18.37 -12.63 -19.92
N ASP A 299 -19.41 -11.86 -20.22
CA ASP A 299 -20.79 -12.13 -19.80
C ASP A 299 -21.46 -13.25 -20.63
N ALA A 300 -22.73 -13.56 -20.34
CA ALA A 300 -23.54 -14.54 -21.08
C ALA A 300 -23.69 -14.25 -22.59
N LYS A 301 -23.37 -13.03 -23.05
CA LYS A 301 -23.34 -12.63 -24.46
C LYS A 301 -21.90 -12.63 -25.02
N GLY A 302 -20.96 -13.21 -24.29
CA GLY A 302 -19.54 -13.24 -24.63
C GLY A 302 -18.87 -11.87 -24.53
N LYS A 303 -19.45 -10.89 -23.84
CA LYS A 303 -18.96 -9.51 -23.85
C LYS A 303 -18.13 -9.15 -22.63
N SER A 304 -17.05 -8.40 -22.86
CA SER A 304 -16.26 -7.72 -21.84
C SER A 304 -15.99 -6.29 -22.31
N SER A 305 -15.79 -5.36 -21.39
CA SER A 305 -15.44 -3.97 -21.75
C SER A 305 -14.48 -3.34 -20.77
N LEU A 306 -13.67 -2.40 -21.27
CA LEU A 306 -12.80 -1.56 -20.48
C LEU A 306 -12.86 -0.11 -20.98
N THR A 307 -13.04 0.82 -20.06
CA THR A 307 -12.80 2.25 -20.31
C THR A 307 -11.34 2.55 -19.96
N CYS A 308 -10.57 3.13 -20.87
CA CYS A 308 -9.15 3.40 -20.64
C CYS A 308 -8.68 4.61 -21.46
N GLY A 309 -7.42 5.01 -21.28
CA GLY A 309 -6.78 6.04 -22.09
C GLY A 309 -6.81 5.69 -23.59
N LYS A 310 -6.82 6.71 -24.44
CA LYS A 310 -6.88 6.56 -25.91
C LYS A 310 -5.50 6.19 -26.50
N GLY A 311 -5.14 4.92 -26.40
CA GLY A 311 -3.90 4.36 -26.94
C GLY A 311 -4.05 2.90 -27.35
N ASP A 312 -2.93 2.25 -27.65
CA ASP A 312 -2.91 0.86 -28.11
C ASP A 312 -2.85 -0.15 -26.96
N LEU A 313 -3.59 -1.25 -27.10
CA LEU A 313 -3.52 -2.44 -26.25
C LEU A 313 -3.42 -3.70 -27.09
N ILE A 314 -2.91 -4.78 -26.49
CA ILE A 314 -3.16 -6.14 -26.96
C ILE A 314 -4.27 -6.72 -26.09
N VAL A 315 -5.41 -7.03 -26.68
CA VAL A 315 -6.51 -7.71 -25.97
C VAL A 315 -6.39 -9.20 -26.22
N TRP A 316 -6.35 -9.97 -25.14
CA TRP A 316 -6.21 -11.42 -25.16
C TRP A 316 -7.44 -12.04 -24.50
N ALA A 317 -8.12 -12.97 -25.18
CA ALA A 317 -9.20 -13.76 -24.61
C ALA A 317 -8.80 -15.23 -24.53
N SER A 318 -9.08 -15.90 -23.41
CA SER A 318 -8.81 -17.33 -23.24
C SER A 318 -9.88 -18.05 -22.43
N LYS A 319 -10.11 -19.32 -22.77
CA LYS A 319 -10.94 -20.26 -22.01
C LYS A 319 -10.56 -21.69 -22.37
N ASP A 320 -10.47 -22.58 -21.38
CA ASP A 320 -10.27 -24.03 -21.57
C ASP A 320 -9.10 -24.40 -22.49
N GLY A 321 -7.96 -23.68 -22.35
CA GLY A 321 -6.76 -23.89 -23.17
C GLY A 321 -6.83 -23.34 -24.60
N LYS A 322 -7.97 -22.75 -25.00
CA LYS A 322 -8.15 -22.03 -26.27
C LYS A 322 -8.03 -20.52 -26.08
N PHE A 323 -7.53 -19.81 -27.10
CA PHE A 323 -7.35 -18.36 -27.03
C PHE A 323 -7.40 -17.66 -28.39
N ASP A 324 -7.51 -16.33 -28.35
CA ASP A 324 -7.24 -15.41 -29.46
C ASP A 324 -6.78 -14.06 -28.90
N PHE A 325 -6.04 -13.29 -29.71
CA PHE A 325 -5.58 -11.97 -29.32
C PHE A 325 -5.42 -11.05 -30.52
N LYS A 326 -5.67 -9.76 -30.31
CA LYS A 326 -5.52 -8.72 -31.34
C LYS A 326 -5.04 -7.42 -30.72
N LYS A 327 -4.30 -6.65 -31.51
CA LYS A 327 -4.05 -5.24 -31.23
C LYS A 327 -5.35 -4.45 -31.40
N VAL A 328 -5.61 -3.51 -30.50
CA VAL A 328 -6.70 -2.53 -30.59
C VAL A 328 -6.16 -1.13 -30.35
N THR A 329 -6.69 -0.13 -31.06
CA THR A 329 -6.42 1.29 -30.81
C THR A 329 -7.65 1.93 -30.17
N VAL A 330 -7.61 2.09 -28.85
CA VAL A 330 -8.74 2.61 -28.06
C VAL A 330 -9.03 4.06 -28.44
N GLY A 331 -10.31 4.34 -28.71
CA GLY A 331 -10.77 5.64 -29.19
C GLY A 331 -10.83 5.78 -30.72
N LYS A 332 -10.22 4.83 -31.47
CA LYS A 332 -10.51 4.62 -32.89
C LYS A 332 -11.39 3.38 -33.08
N ASP A 333 -11.02 2.29 -32.42
CA ASP A 333 -11.77 1.05 -32.37
C ASP A 333 -12.72 1.08 -31.18
N ALA A 334 -14.01 0.81 -31.44
CA ALA A 334 -15.04 0.71 -30.40
C ALA A 334 -15.45 -0.74 -30.11
N LEU A 335 -15.28 -1.63 -31.08
CA LEU A 335 -15.70 -3.03 -31.04
C LEU A 335 -14.54 -3.93 -31.45
N LEU A 336 -14.32 -5.01 -30.71
CA LEU A 336 -13.36 -6.06 -31.04
C LEU A 336 -14.06 -7.42 -30.97
N THR A 337 -13.81 -8.29 -31.95
CA THR A 337 -14.23 -9.69 -31.89
C THR A 337 -13.00 -10.60 -31.84
N LEU A 338 -12.96 -11.47 -30.85
CA LEU A 338 -11.95 -12.51 -30.65
C LEU A 338 -12.63 -13.87 -30.77
N VAL A 339 -12.07 -14.76 -31.59
CA VAL A 339 -12.61 -16.11 -31.83
C VAL A 339 -11.62 -17.11 -31.27
N LEU A 340 -11.99 -17.88 -30.24
CA LEU A 340 -11.09 -18.78 -29.52
C LEU A 340 -10.66 -19.99 -30.37
N ASP A 341 -9.77 -19.74 -31.34
CA ASP A 341 -9.37 -20.68 -32.38
C ASP A 341 -7.92 -21.18 -32.26
N LYS A 342 -7.10 -20.57 -31.40
CA LYS A 342 -5.71 -20.96 -31.12
C LYS A 342 -5.63 -21.83 -29.87
N ASP A 343 -4.53 -22.56 -29.74
CA ASP A 343 -4.16 -23.33 -28.56
C ASP A 343 -2.63 -23.34 -28.36
N SER A 344 -2.14 -24.17 -27.43
CA SER A 344 -0.73 -24.26 -27.07
C SER A 344 0.22 -24.63 -28.22
N THR A 345 -0.30 -25.09 -29.36
CA THR A 345 0.51 -25.40 -30.55
C THR A 345 0.72 -24.19 -31.46
N TYR A 346 -0.02 -23.10 -31.25
CA TYR A 346 0.07 -21.90 -32.06
C TYR A 346 1.44 -21.22 -31.91
N THR A 347 2.11 -20.99 -33.03
CA THR A 347 3.38 -20.24 -33.10
C THR A 347 3.28 -19.21 -34.21
N ALA A 348 3.69 -17.98 -33.94
CA ALA A 348 3.75 -16.90 -34.93
C ALA A 348 4.85 -15.90 -34.59
N SER A 349 5.33 -15.19 -35.61
CA SER A 349 6.12 -13.98 -35.45
C SER A 349 5.26 -12.79 -35.86
N LEU A 350 5.08 -11.83 -34.96
CA LEU A 350 4.19 -10.69 -35.13
C LEU A 350 4.98 -9.41 -34.86
N GLN A 351 4.66 -8.37 -35.62
CA GLN A 351 5.22 -7.04 -35.43
C GLN A 351 4.07 -6.08 -35.07
N PHE A 352 4.25 -5.36 -33.96
CA PHE A 352 3.28 -4.37 -33.49
C PHE A 352 3.99 -3.04 -33.27
N ASP A 353 3.38 -1.96 -33.74
CA ASP A 353 3.67 -0.61 -33.26
C ASP A 353 2.63 -0.28 -32.18
N LEU A 354 3.07 -0.07 -30.94
CA LEU A 354 2.19 0.25 -29.81
C LEU A 354 2.34 1.72 -29.45
N VAL A 355 1.28 2.49 -29.69
CA VAL A 355 1.25 3.93 -29.47
C VAL A 355 0.52 4.25 -28.16
N PRO A 356 1.17 4.87 -27.16
CA PRO A 356 0.51 5.30 -25.94
C PRO A 356 -0.46 6.46 -26.20
N PRO A 357 -1.34 6.81 -25.26
CA PRO A 357 -2.15 8.02 -25.36
C PRO A 357 -1.31 9.27 -25.61
N LEU A 358 -1.88 10.18 -26.39
CA LEU A 358 -1.30 11.50 -26.64
C LEU A 358 -1.30 12.29 -25.33
N GLY A 359 -0.10 12.65 -24.86
CA GLY A 359 0.05 13.44 -23.64
C GLY A 359 -0.58 14.82 -23.78
N LYS A 360 -1.21 15.29 -22.71
CA LYS A 360 -1.71 16.67 -22.60
C LYS A 360 -0.94 17.38 -21.50
N TYR A 361 -0.35 18.53 -21.84
CA TYR A 361 0.34 19.35 -20.86
C TYR A 361 -0.65 20.25 -20.11
N ASN A 362 -1.47 19.63 -19.25
CA ASN A 362 -2.47 20.33 -18.43
C ASN A 362 -1.95 20.51 -17.01
N LYS A 363 -0.91 21.32 -16.82
CA LYS A 363 -0.43 21.70 -15.49
C LYS A 363 -1.12 22.99 -15.04
N PRO A 364 -1.58 23.11 -13.78
CA PRO A 364 -2.04 24.38 -13.26
C PRO A 364 -0.91 25.41 -13.31
N GLU A 365 -1.24 26.67 -13.59
CA GLU A 365 -0.27 27.75 -13.52
C GLU A 365 0.12 28.01 -12.06
N VAL A 366 1.42 28.15 -11.82
CA VAL A 366 1.97 28.45 -10.51
C VAL A 366 2.92 29.63 -10.64
N SER A 367 2.75 30.64 -9.78
CA SER A 367 3.61 31.82 -9.81
C SER A 367 5.05 31.45 -9.43
N VAL A 368 6.02 32.17 -10.00
CA VAL A 368 7.45 32.03 -9.67
C VAL A 368 7.67 32.20 -8.17
N GLU A 369 6.92 33.10 -7.52
CA GLU A 369 7.00 33.32 -6.08
C GLU A 369 6.52 32.12 -5.27
N ALA A 370 5.39 31.51 -5.65
CA ALA A 370 4.87 30.32 -4.96
C ALA A 370 5.83 29.13 -5.10
N GLN A 371 6.43 28.94 -6.28
CA GLN A 371 7.47 27.93 -6.47
C GLN A 371 8.73 28.22 -5.63
N ARG A 372 9.14 29.49 -5.57
CA ARG A 372 10.29 29.91 -4.76
C ARG A 372 10.06 29.64 -3.29
N GLU A 373 8.88 29.98 -2.77
CA GLU A 373 8.53 29.74 -1.37
C GLU A 373 8.46 28.24 -1.07
N ASN A 374 7.85 27.45 -1.95
CA ASN A 374 7.82 26.00 -1.81
C ASN A 374 9.22 25.39 -1.76
N ARG A 375 10.14 25.82 -2.63
CA ARG A 375 11.55 25.35 -2.57
C ARG A 375 12.25 25.71 -1.27
N LYS A 376 11.97 26.87 -0.67
CA LYS A 376 12.51 27.23 0.64
C LYS A 376 11.97 26.29 1.73
N ARG A 377 10.67 26.01 1.69
CA ARG A 377 10.03 25.06 2.61
C ARG A 377 10.66 23.67 2.49
N LEU A 378 10.75 23.11 1.28
CA LEU A 378 11.37 21.81 1.04
C LEU A 378 12.76 21.70 1.67
N SER A 379 13.61 22.73 1.51
CA SER A 379 14.95 22.75 2.11
C SER A 379 14.94 22.78 3.65
N ALA A 380 13.97 23.46 4.27
CA ALA A 380 13.81 23.47 5.72
C ALA A 380 13.27 22.11 6.22
N GLU A 381 12.35 21.51 5.49
CA GLU A 381 11.75 20.21 5.78
C GLU A 381 12.79 19.08 5.70
N ASP A 382 13.67 19.11 4.69
CA ASP A 382 14.83 18.23 4.61
C ASP A 382 15.74 18.36 5.84
N SER A 383 15.91 19.58 6.36
CA SER A 383 16.73 19.80 7.56
C SER A 383 16.10 19.20 8.82
N ILE A 384 14.77 19.20 8.93
CA ILE A 384 14.02 18.54 10.00
C ILE A 384 14.24 17.02 9.93
N ARG A 385 14.07 16.44 8.73
CA ARG A 385 14.28 15.00 8.50
C ARG A 385 15.71 14.56 8.82
N ILE A 386 16.70 15.34 8.38
CA ILE A 386 18.12 15.08 8.66
C ILE A 386 18.42 15.15 10.17
N ALA A 387 17.83 16.11 10.88
CA ALA A 387 17.98 16.22 12.33
C ALA A 387 17.39 15.00 13.06
N TYR A 388 16.21 14.53 12.64
CA TYR A 388 15.62 13.29 13.14
C TYR A 388 16.55 12.09 12.90
N MET A 389 17.03 11.91 11.67
CA MET A 389 17.93 10.80 11.31
C MET A 389 19.19 10.79 12.16
N LYS A 390 19.81 11.95 12.40
CA LYS A 390 20.99 12.10 13.25
C LYS A 390 20.74 11.69 14.71
N GLN A 391 19.52 11.90 15.21
CA GLN A 391 19.16 11.54 16.57
C GLN A 391 18.70 10.09 16.73
N ALA A 392 17.93 9.59 15.77
CA ALA A 392 17.27 8.29 15.86
C ALA A 392 18.19 7.14 15.43
N PHE A 393 19.04 7.36 14.42
CA PHE A 393 19.82 6.28 13.80
C PHE A 393 21.16 6.11 14.52
N CYS A 394 21.76 4.92 14.37
CA CYS A 394 23.12 4.69 14.83
C CYS A 394 24.08 5.59 14.04
N GLN A 395 24.98 6.28 14.75
CA GLN A 395 25.97 7.19 14.14
C GLN A 395 27.32 6.47 13.98
N ASP A 396 28.15 6.94 13.07
CA ASP A 396 29.54 6.46 12.85
C ASP A 396 29.64 4.94 12.58
N VAL A 397 28.66 4.39 11.86
CA VAL A 397 28.62 2.98 11.45
C VAL A 397 28.97 2.83 9.96
N GLU A 398 29.60 1.69 9.62
CA GLU A 398 29.94 1.37 8.23
C GLU A 398 28.68 1.28 7.34
N PRO A 399 28.71 1.82 6.11
CA PRO A 399 27.63 1.65 5.16
C PRO A 399 27.27 0.18 4.96
N ASN A 400 25.97 -0.15 4.93
CA ASN A 400 25.44 -1.51 4.81
C ASN A 400 25.74 -2.47 5.98
N SER A 401 26.30 -1.99 7.10
CA SER A 401 26.28 -2.76 8.35
C SER A 401 24.84 -3.02 8.83
N PRO A 402 24.59 -4.08 9.62
CA PRO A 402 23.28 -4.34 10.24
C PRO A 402 22.66 -3.12 10.94
N GLU A 403 23.45 -2.39 11.72
CA GLU A 403 23.01 -1.17 12.40
C GLU A 403 22.63 -0.05 11.43
N ALA A 404 23.39 0.13 10.33
CA ALA A 404 23.08 1.10 9.29
C ALA A 404 21.79 0.74 8.53
N LEU A 405 21.62 -0.54 8.18
CA LEU A 405 20.43 -1.03 7.48
C LEU A 405 19.17 -0.92 8.33
N ALA A 406 19.30 -1.09 9.64
CA ALA A 406 18.20 -1.02 10.60
C ALA A 406 17.69 0.39 10.87
N ARG A 407 18.47 1.43 10.53
CA ARG A 407 18.07 2.84 10.70
C ARG A 407 17.60 3.09 12.13
N ALA A 408 16.36 3.56 12.37
CA ALA A 408 15.85 3.78 13.73
C ALA A 408 15.66 2.51 14.56
N ASN A 409 15.67 1.32 13.94
CA ASN A 409 15.52 0.02 14.61
C ASN A 409 16.86 -0.59 15.06
N TRP A 410 17.99 0.12 14.92
CA TRP A 410 19.33 -0.39 15.22
C TRP A 410 19.50 -0.96 16.64
N ARG A 411 18.72 -0.48 17.61
CA ARG A 411 18.76 -0.99 19.00
C ARG A 411 18.27 -2.44 19.11
N THR A 412 17.34 -2.86 18.26
CA THR A 412 16.88 -4.25 18.20
C THR A 412 18.03 -5.17 17.75
N ILE A 413 18.81 -4.72 16.77
CA ILE A 413 19.98 -5.45 16.27
C ILE A 413 21.07 -5.53 17.34
N ALA A 414 21.36 -4.41 18.01
CA ALA A 414 22.34 -4.37 19.09
C ALA A 414 21.95 -5.27 20.27
N GLU A 415 20.65 -5.31 20.62
CA GLU A 415 20.18 -6.15 21.72
C GLU A 415 20.21 -7.65 21.39
N LEU A 416 19.93 -8.06 20.14
CA LEU A 416 20.13 -9.44 19.70
C LEU A 416 21.59 -9.88 19.91
N ARG A 417 22.55 -9.09 19.42
CA ARG A 417 23.99 -9.36 19.52
C ARG A 417 24.51 -9.39 20.96
N LYS A 418 23.79 -8.76 21.89
CA LYS A 418 24.10 -8.79 23.32
C LYS A 418 23.54 -10.03 24.02
N GLN A 419 22.39 -10.54 23.57
CA GLN A 419 21.69 -11.66 24.19
C GLN A 419 22.01 -13.03 23.54
N THR A 420 22.70 -13.04 22.41
CA THR A 420 23.04 -14.25 21.65
C THR A 420 24.54 -14.27 21.34
N ASP A 421 25.11 -15.45 21.09
CA ASP A 421 26.46 -15.54 20.53
C ASP A 421 26.60 -14.63 19.31
N LYS A 422 27.72 -13.90 19.23
CA LYS A 422 27.91 -12.85 18.22
C LYS A 422 27.92 -13.43 16.81
N GLN A 423 28.59 -14.55 16.59
CA GLN A 423 28.65 -15.17 15.28
C GLN A 423 27.26 -15.64 14.86
N PHE A 424 26.54 -16.27 15.77
CA PHE A 424 25.20 -16.76 15.47
C PHE A 424 24.18 -15.63 15.23
N ALA A 425 24.26 -14.55 16.01
CA ALA A 425 23.47 -13.35 15.75
C ALA A 425 23.72 -12.79 14.35
N ASP A 426 24.99 -12.73 13.92
CA ASP A 426 25.35 -12.26 12.59
C ASP A 426 24.85 -13.19 11.47
N GLU A 427 24.81 -14.50 11.71
CA GLU A 427 24.21 -15.48 10.79
C GLU A 427 22.70 -15.26 10.62
N ILE A 428 21.95 -15.01 11.71
CA ILE A 428 20.53 -14.66 11.65
C ILE A 428 20.34 -13.37 10.85
N LEU A 429 21.09 -12.32 11.19
CA LEU A 429 20.97 -11.00 10.55
C LEU A 429 21.26 -11.08 9.05
N ALA A 430 22.23 -11.89 8.63
CA ALA A 430 22.57 -12.08 7.22
C ALA A 430 21.42 -12.62 6.35
N THR A 431 20.37 -13.19 6.95
CA THR A 431 19.17 -13.66 6.23
C THR A 431 18.11 -12.59 6.00
N LEU A 432 18.18 -11.47 6.71
CA LEU A 432 17.17 -10.41 6.67
C LEU A 432 17.23 -9.62 5.36
N SER A 433 16.05 -9.31 4.80
CA SER A 433 15.98 -8.30 3.74
C SER A 433 16.27 -6.91 4.29
N LYS A 434 16.59 -5.95 3.41
CA LYS A 434 16.87 -4.55 3.82
C LYS A 434 15.71 -3.92 4.60
N LYS A 435 14.46 -4.31 4.33
CA LYS A 435 13.30 -3.80 5.08
C LYS A 435 13.14 -4.51 6.42
N ASP A 436 13.47 -5.79 6.50
CA ASP A 436 13.37 -6.55 7.76
C ASP A 436 14.28 -5.96 8.84
N TYR A 437 15.47 -5.50 8.49
CA TYR A 437 16.30 -4.75 9.44
C TYR A 437 15.56 -3.57 10.09
N ARG A 438 14.64 -2.93 9.38
CA ARG A 438 13.96 -1.70 9.80
C ARG A 438 12.75 -1.95 10.70
N ASP A 439 12.16 -3.14 10.64
CA ASP A 439 10.90 -3.45 11.33
C ASP A 439 10.85 -4.80 12.05
N VAL A 440 11.88 -5.64 11.96
CA VAL A 440 11.97 -6.86 12.77
C VAL A 440 12.01 -6.51 14.25
N THR A 441 11.32 -7.31 15.06
CA THR A 441 11.25 -7.16 16.50
C THR A 441 12.19 -8.12 17.21
N LEU A 442 12.60 -7.77 18.44
CA LEU A 442 13.55 -8.59 19.21
C LEU A 442 12.99 -9.97 19.54
N ASP A 443 11.69 -10.10 19.81
CA ASP A 443 11.03 -11.39 20.08
C ASP A 443 11.10 -12.34 18.87
N VAL A 444 10.93 -11.84 17.64
CA VAL A 444 11.13 -12.63 16.41
C VAL A 444 12.56 -13.16 16.35
N LEU A 445 13.55 -12.28 16.52
CA LEU A 445 14.96 -12.66 16.43
C LEU A 445 15.35 -13.63 17.55
N MET A 446 14.86 -13.41 18.76
CA MET A 446 15.13 -14.28 19.91
C MET A 446 14.39 -15.62 19.81
N ASP A 447 13.24 -15.68 19.14
CA ASP A 447 12.54 -16.94 18.85
C ASP A 447 13.36 -17.83 17.91
N ILE A 448 13.99 -17.24 16.88
CA ILE A 448 14.96 -17.92 16.01
C ILE A 448 16.17 -18.38 16.83
N ALA A 449 16.81 -17.46 17.55
CA ALA A 449 18.03 -17.73 18.30
C ALA A 449 17.84 -18.87 19.32
N LYS A 450 16.72 -18.86 20.06
CA LYS A 450 16.42 -19.88 21.08
C LYS A 450 15.97 -21.22 20.50
N THR A 451 15.31 -21.22 19.35
CA THR A 451 14.80 -22.46 18.73
C THR A 451 15.89 -23.18 17.94
N LEU A 452 16.85 -22.44 17.38
CA LEU A 452 17.83 -22.96 16.44
C LEU A 452 19.29 -22.96 16.94
N SER A 453 19.58 -22.43 18.14
CA SER A 453 20.95 -22.39 18.69
C SER A 453 21.66 -23.75 18.70
N ASP A 454 20.92 -24.83 18.96
CA ASP A 454 21.43 -26.19 19.05
C ASP A 454 21.04 -27.06 17.84
N SER A 455 20.62 -26.43 16.73
CA SER A 455 20.19 -27.14 15.53
C SER A 455 21.36 -27.91 14.91
N PRO A 456 21.18 -29.19 14.55
CA PRO A 456 22.22 -29.96 13.86
C PRO A 456 22.38 -29.57 12.37
N LEU A 457 21.47 -28.74 11.84
CA LEU A 457 21.49 -28.30 10.44
C LEU A 457 22.70 -27.39 10.16
N LYS A 458 23.32 -27.57 8.98
CA LYS A 458 24.45 -26.74 8.50
C LYS A 458 24.32 -26.48 6.99
N GLY A 459 24.98 -25.44 6.49
CA GLY A 459 25.02 -25.13 5.05
C GLY A 459 23.86 -24.25 4.57
N GLU A 460 23.54 -24.30 3.27
CA GLU A 460 22.51 -23.45 2.67
C GLU A 460 21.09 -23.77 3.17
N ASP A 461 20.78 -25.03 3.39
CA ASP A 461 19.51 -25.49 3.98
C ASP A 461 19.30 -24.92 5.39
N TYR A 462 20.38 -24.59 6.10
CA TYR A 462 20.29 -23.95 7.41
C TYR A 462 19.98 -22.46 7.30
N ARG A 463 20.51 -21.77 6.28
CA ARG A 463 20.22 -20.33 6.07
C ARG A 463 18.76 -20.08 5.71
N THR A 464 18.14 -20.96 4.93
CA THR A 464 16.71 -20.85 4.61
C THR A 464 15.83 -21.03 5.86
N VAL A 465 16.23 -21.91 6.78
CA VAL A 465 15.54 -22.12 8.07
C VAL A 465 15.75 -20.95 9.06
N LEU A 466 16.92 -20.30 9.01
CA LEU A 466 17.22 -19.11 9.81
C LEU A 466 16.44 -17.87 9.38
N SER A 467 16.09 -17.76 8.10
CA SER A 467 15.29 -16.63 7.58
C SER A 467 13.95 -16.56 8.31
N PRO A 468 13.61 -15.45 9.01
CA PRO A 468 12.29 -15.30 9.59
C PRO A 468 11.20 -15.14 8.53
N ARG A 469 11.57 -14.75 7.31
CA ARG A 469 10.68 -14.38 6.21
C ARG A 469 10.54 -15.52 5.19
N VAL A 470 9.30 -15.77 4.78
CA VAL A 470 8.90 -16.69 3.71
C VAL A 470 8.41 -15.91 2.47
N ALA A 471 7.63 -14.85 2.68
CA ALA A 471 7.05 -13.99 1.64
C ALA A 471 6.97 -12.52 2.14
N ASN A 472 5.80 -11.88 2.01
CA ASN A 472 5.57 -10.49 2.41
C ASN A 472 4.89 -10.35 3.78
N GLU A 473 4.85 -11.41 4.59
CA GLU A 473 4.18 -11.44 5.88
C GLU A 473 4.78 -10.48 6.91
N ARG A 474 3.94 -10.08 7.85
CA ARG A 474 4.39 -9.56 9.13
C ARG A 474 5.23 -10.62 9.84
N LEU A 475 6.43 -10.26 10.26
CA LEU A 475 7.26 -11.18 11.04
C LEU A 475 6.66 -11.38 12.43
N THR A 476 6.50 -12.64 12.83
CA THR A 476 5.96 -13.05 14.14
C THR A 476 6.84 -14.16 14.74
N PRO A 477 6.95 -14.26 16.08
CA PRO A 477 7.75 -15.29 16.74
C PRO A 477 7.02 -16.64 16.74
N TYR A 478 6.95 -17.29 15.58
CA TYR A 478 6.13 -18.48 15.39
C TYR A 478 6.84 -19.81 15.70
N ARG A 479 8.17 -19.87 15.68
CA ARG A 479 8.92 -21.13 15.65
C ARG A 479 8.74 -21.92 16.91
N LYS A 480 8.84 -21.29 18.09
CA LYS A 480 8.62 -21.98 19.36
C LYS A 480 7.20 -22.54 19.48
N THR A 481 6.21 -21.77 19.05
CA THR A 481 4.80 -22.17 19.14
C THR A 481 4.49 -23.33 18.20
N LEU A 482 4.86 -23.20 16.92
CA LEU A 482 4.60 -24.24 15.92
C LEU A 482 5.44 -25.51 16.16
N SER A 483 6.71 -25.37 16.56
CA SER A 483 7.55 -26.54 16.94
C SER A 483 6.95 -27.34 18.08
N LYS A 484 6.30 -26.67 19.05
CA LYS A 484 5.60 -27.33 20.15
C LYS A 484 4.30 -27.97 19.67
N TYR A 485 3.54 -27.29 18.82
CA TYR A 485 2.26 -27.78 18.33
C TYR A 485 2.40 -29.04 17.46
N PHE A 486 3.38 -29.05 16.55
CA PHE A 486 3.67 -30.16 15.65
C PHE A 486 4.75 -31.11 16.20
N GLN A 487 4.99 -31.10 17.51
CA GLN A 487 6.02 -31.92 18.13
C GLN A 487 5.77 -33.41 17.86
N GLY A 488 6.77 -34.09 17.29
CA GLY A 488 6.71 -35.52 17.01
C GLY A 488 6.12 -35.89 15.64
N MET A 489 5.65 -34.91 14.85
CA MET A 489 5.23 -35.15 13.47
C MET A 489 6.45 -35.20 12.54
N THR A 490 6.41 -36.13 11.59
CA THR A 490 7.32 -36.19 10.44
C THR A 490 6.99 -35.10 9.41
N ALA A 491 7.91 -34.87 8.47
CA ALA A 491 7.68 -33.89 7.40
C ALA A 491 6.49 -34.31 6.51
N GLU A 492 6.35 -35.60 6.25
CA GLU A 492 5.25 -36.17 5.47
C GLU A 492 3.90 -35.99 6.17
N GLU A 493 3.84 -36.24 7.48
CA GLU A 493 2.64 -36.01 8.28
C GLU A 493 2.26 -34.53 8.33
N LEU A 494 3.24 -33.62 8.43
CA LEU A 494 2.98 -32.18 8.41
C LEU A 494 2.45 -31.73 7.04
N GLN A 495 3.04 -32.21 5.94
CA GLN A 495 2.54 -31.92 4.59
C GLN A 495 1.12 -32.42 4.40
N GLN A 496 0.81 -33.62 4.92
CA GLN A 496 -0.53 -34.16 4.86
C GLN A 496 -1.52 -33.34 5.69
N TRP A 497 -1.12 -32.93 6.91
CA TRP A 497 -1.94 -32.05 7.75
C TRP A 497 -2.23 -30.70 7.07
N VAL A 498 -1.25 -30.09 6.39
CA VAL A 498 -1.46 -28.85 5.63
C VAL A 498 -2.48 -29.06 4.52
N LYS A 499 -2.37 -30.15 3.74
CA LYS A 499 -3.33 -30.46 2.67
C LYS A 499 -4.74 -30.70 3.20
N ASP A 500 -4.86 -31.30 4.39
CA ASP A 500 -6.14 -31.66 4.99
C ASP A 500 -6.79 -30.51 5.76
N SER A 501 -5.99 -29.56 6.27
CA SER A 501 -6.44 -28.54 7.23
C SER A 501 -6.39 -27.11 6.69
N ILE A 502 -5.61 -26.83 5.64
CA ILE A 502 -5.40 -25.48 5.11
C ILE A 502 -6.02 -25.37 3.72
N THR A 503 -6.84 -24.34 3.52
CA THR A 503 -7.45 -24.03 2.23
C THR A 503 -7.18 -22.57 1.88
N VAL A 504 -6.95 -22.29 0.61
CA VAL A 504 -6.79 -20.92 0.10
C VAL A 504 -8.18 -20.27 -0.01
N ASP A 505 -8.37 -19.11 0.63
CA ASP A 505 -9.60 -18.32 0.53
C ASP A 505 -9.39 -17.07 -0.32
N ASP A 506 -9.60 -17.20 -1.63
CA ASP A 506 -9.53 -16.08 -2.57
C ASP A 506 -10.76 -15.16 -2.50
N THR A 507 -11.81 -15.55 -1.78
CA THR A 507 -13.03 -14.76 -1.64
C THR A 507 -12.87 -13.69 -0.56
N ARG A 508 -12.41 -14.09 0.63
CA ARG A 508 -12.14 -13.17 1.75
C ARG A 508 -10.68 -12.70 1.79
N ASN A 509 -9.80 -13.19 0.93
CA ASN A 509 -8.46 -12.63 0.76
C ASN A 509 -8.09 -12.41 -0.73
N PRO A 510 -8.87 -11.60 -1.47
CA PRO A 510 -8.67 -11.41 -2.91
C PRO A 510 -7.38 -10.67 -3.28
N GLN A 511 -6.66 -10.11 -2.30
CA GLN A 511 -5.34 -9.48 -2.51
C GLN A 511 -4.18 -10.42 -2.19
N HIS A 512 -4.46 -11.65 -1.74
CA HIS A 512 -3.49 -12.60 -1.22
C HIS A 512 -2.56 -11.96 -0.17
N LEU A 513 -3.14 -11.19 0.75
CA LEU A 513 -2.39 -10.67 1.90
C LEU A 513 -1.86 -11.86 2.70
N CYS A 514 -0.61 -11.77 3.13
CA CYS A 514 -0.04 -12.80 3.99
C CYS A 514 -0.66 -12.70 5.38
N MET A 515 -0.98 -13.85 5.96
CA MET A 515 -1.57 -13.98 7.30
C MET A 515 -0.49 -14.42 8.28
N SER A 516 -0.65 -14.07 9.56
CA SER A 516 0.20 -14.64 10.60
C SER A 516 0.07 -16.19 10.60
N PRO A 517 1.17 -16.93 10.77
CA PRO A 517 1.09 -18.38 10.91
C PRO A 517 0.62 -18.84 12.30
N LEU A 518 0.22 -17.92 13.20
CA LEU A 518 -0.13 -18.19 14.60
C LEU A 518 -1.62 -18.01 14.91
#